data_AF-A0AAN6JY46-F1
#
_entry.id   AF-A0AAN6JY46-F1
#
_cell.length_a   1.000
_cell.length_b   1.000
_cell.length_c   1.000
_cell.angle_alpha   90.00
_cell.angle_beta   90.00
_cell.angle_gamma   90.00
#
_symmetry.space_group_name_H-M   'P 1'
#
loop_
_entity.id
_entity.type
_entity.pdbx_description
1 polymer ?
#
loop_
_entity_poly.entity_id
_entity_poly.type
_entity_poly.pdbx_seq_one_letter_code
_entity_poly.pdbx_strand_id
1 'polypeptide(L)'
;LNYPGDYTAWMSVTEHSTAMLTGYLSEWAVLNDKCKNNKFNASDTCPIPNNRLWPELARWYGCKGYGGPELDESKLNVIDPGDVPTPLGFGPSRKLRYAWTLSGWAQDPTNAKAWKEIMEKHKVTHNPFDDIEAHFTFGDFAAWGPAFALSMNKARCFGWTGHVDTLESLYLAYSELSKVSVEDEGVV
;
A
#
# COMPACT_ATOMS: atom_id res chain seq x y z
N LEU A 1 9.84 -12.70 5.03
CA LEU A 1 9.41 -11.59 4.14
C LEU A 1 10.49 -10.53 4.10
N ASN A 2 11.29 -10.46 3.04
CA ASN A 2 12.30 -9.41 2.88
C ASN A 2 11.62 -8.10 2.47
N TYR A 3 12.22 -6.94 2.78
CA TYR A 3 11.68 -5.65 2.35
C TYR A 3 12.24 -5.28 0.96
N PRO A 4 11.44 -4.72 0.03
CA PRO A 4 11.89 -4.43 -1.33
C PRO A 4 12.50 -3.03 -1.51
N GLY A 5 12.19 -2.07 -0.63
CA GLY A 5 12.68 -0.69 -0.74
C GLY A 5 14.05 -0.45 -0.10
N ASP A 6 14.55 0.78 -0.24
CA ASP A 6 15.78 1.23 0.44
C ASP A 6 15.53 1.57 1.93
N TYR A 7 16.61 1.91 2.64
CA TYR A 7 16.53 2.33 4.04
C TYR A 7 15.67 3.59 4.24
N THR A 8 15.68 4.51 3.28
CA THR A 8 14.86 5.72 3.34
C THR A 8 13.37 5.38 3.34
N ALA A 9 12.92 4.55 2.41
CA ALA A 9 11.54 4.09 2.31
C ALA A 9 11.13 3.27 3.55
N TRP A 10 12.05 2.46 4.08
CA TRP A 10 11.83 1.68 5.30
C TRP A 10 11.47 2.56 6.50
N MET A 11 12.17 3.69 6.66
CA MET A 11 11.94 4.64 7.74
C MET A 11 10.87 5.69 7.42
N SER A 12 10.46 5.79 6.15
CA SER A 12 9.51 6.81 5.70
C SER A 12 8.11 6.50 6.21
N VAL A 13 7.47 7.53 6.73
CA VAL A 13 6.06 7.50 7.12
C VAL A 13 5.21 7.58 5.84
N THR A 14 4.35 6.60 5.62
CA THR A 14 3.44 6.55 4.47
C THR A 14 2.04 6.99 4.86
N GLU A 15 1.33 7.56 3.89
CA GLU A 15 -0.07 7.91 4.02
C GLU A 15 -0.95 6.73 3.58
N HIS A 16 -2.04 6.52 4.31
CA HIS A 16 -3.04 5.52 3.97
C HIS A 16 -4.42 6.16 3.94
N SER A 17 -5.27 5.64 3.06
CA SER A 17 -6.66 6.05 2.91
C SER A 17 -7.51 4.80 2.82
N THR A 18 -7.96 4.33 3.98
CA THR A 18 -8.85 3.18 4.07
C THR A 18 -10.15 3.45 3.31
N ALA A 19 -10.62 2.46 2.55
CA ALA A 19 -11.85 2.56 1.76
C ALA A 19 -13.08 2.88 2.65
N MET A 20 -13.18 2.24 3.82
CA MET A 20 -14.23 2.50 4.81
C MET A 20 -14.24 3.96 5.29
N LEU A 21 -13.11 4.49 5.78
CA LEU A 21 -13.06 5.87 6.28
C LEU A 21 -13.27 6.89 5.15
N THR A 22 -12.75 6.60 3.96
CA THR A 22 -12.98 7.41 2.75
C THR A 22 -14.46 7.43 2.37
N GLY A 23 -15.16 6.31 2.52
CA GLY A 23 -16.61 6.21 2.36
C GLY A 23 -17.35 7.10 3.35
N TYR A 24 -17.03 7.01 4.65
CA TYR A 24 -17.63 7.87 5.68
C TYR A 24 -17.33 9.35 5.47
N LEU A 25 -16.11 9.71 5.04
CA LEU A 25 -15.77 11.09 4.68
C LEU A 25 -16.65 11.58 3.52
N SER A 26 -16.87 10.73 2.51
CA SER A 26 -17.69 11.08 1.34
C SER A 26 -19.15 11.25 1.73
N GLU A 27 -19.72 10.34 2.52
CA GLU A 27 -21.08 10.44 3.06
C GLU A 27 -21.24 11.71 3.91
N TRP A 28 -20.32 11.95 4.85
CA TRP A 28 -20.31 13.17 5.66
C TRP A 28 -20.29 14.44 4.82
N ALA A 29 -19.47 14.48 3.76
CA ALA A 29 -19.36 15.64 2.88
C ALA A 29 -20.65 15.88 2.08
N VAL A 30 -21.36 14.82 1.66
CA VAL A 30 -22.62 14.93 0.92
C VAL A 30 -23.79 15.35 1.84
N LEU A 31 -23.81 14.89 3.08
CA LEU A 31 -24.90 15.16 4.03
C LEU A 31 -24.75 16.51 4.76
N ASN A 32 -23.65 17.22 4.58
CA ASN A 32 -23.38 18.47 5.30
C ASN A 32 -23.28 19.65 4.31
N ASP A 33 -24.29 20.53 4.32
CA ASP A 33 -24.39 21.67 3.40
C ASP A 33 -23.14 22.57 3.40
N LYS A 34 -22.44 22.68 4.54
CA LYS A 34 -21.20 23.47 4.64
C LYS A 34 -20.10 22.93 3.72
N CYS A 35 -20.14 21.63 3.39
CA CYS A 35 -19.14 20.96 2.55
C CYS A 35 -19.38 21.12 1.05
N LYS A 36 -20.50 21.72 0.62
CA LYS A 36 -20.82 21.92 -0.79
C LYS A 36 -19.69 22.66 -1.52
N ASN A 37 -19.40 22.24 -2.76
CA ASN A 37 -18.39 22.82 -3.64
C ASN A 37 -16.96 22.85 -3.05
N ASN A 38 -16.65 21.95 -2.11
CA ASN A 38 -15.31 21.81 -1.54
C ASN A 38 -14.69 20.46 -1.93
N LYS A 39 -13.35 20.48 -2.07
CA LYS A 39 -12.51 19.27 -2.11
C LYS A 39 -11.86 19.07 -0.75
N PHE A 40 -11.79 17.84 -0.28
CA PHE A 40 -11.14 17.42 0.96
C PHE A 40 -10.16 16.29 0.65
N ASN A 41 -9.05 16.23 1.37
CA ASN A 41 -8.18 15.06 1.36
C ASN A 41 -8.88 13.91 2.09
N ALA A 42 -8.53 12.68 1.74
CA ALA A 42 -8.90 11.47 2.49
C ALA A 42 -7.63 10.86 3.06
N SER A 43 -7.63 10.60 4.37
CA SER A 43 -6.46 10.12 5.11
C SER A 43 -6.96 9.44 6.38
N ASP A 44 -6.28 8.37 6.77
CA ASP A 44 -6.55 7.66 8.02
C ASP A 44 -6.12 8.46 9.24
N THR A 45 -5.26 9.47 9.04
CA THR A 45 -4.66 10.34 10.08
C THR A 45 -3.84 9.62 11.13
N CYS A 46 -3.48 8.36 10.87
CA CYS A 46 -2.60 7.53 11.66
C CYS A 46 -1.46 7.02 10.75
N PRO A 47 -0.50 7.87 10.41
CA PRO A 47 0.45 7.51 9.38
C PRO A 47 1.48 6.50 9.94
N ILE A 48 1.80 5.48 9.15
CA ILE A 48 2.63 4.35 9.60
C ILE A 48 3.88 4.24 8.73
N PRO A 49 5.07 4.06 9.31
CA PRO A 49 6.27 3.76 8.53
C PRO A 49 6.34 2.28 8.15
N ASN A 50 7.07 1.98 7.07
CA ASN A 50 7.26 0.60 6.60
C ASN A 50 7.94 -0.29 7.65
N ASN A 51 8.85 0.26 8.45
CA ASN A 51 9.49 -0.45 9.56
C ASN A 51 8.52 -0.90 10.66
N ARG A 52 7.30 -0.33 10.72
CA ARG A 52 6.23 -0.75 11.60
C ARG A 52 5.26 -1.72 10.92
N LEU A 53 4.95 -1.49 9.64
CA LEU A 53 4.00 -2.29 8.87
C LEU A 53 4.56 -3.67 8.49
N TRP A 54 5.79 -3.73 8.01
CA TRP A 54 6.36 -4.96 7.45
C TRP A 54 6.48 -6.14 8.44
N PRO A 55 6.90 -5.92 9.71
CA PRO A 55 6.88 -6.97 10.72
C PRO A 55 5.48 -7.53 10.98
N GLU A 56 4.45 -6.67 10.89
CA GLU A 56 3.05 -7.06 11.09
C GLU A 56 2.55 -7.87 9.90
N LEU A 57 2.88 -7.51 8.66
CA LEU A 57 2.61 -8.35 7.48
C LEU A 57 3.21 -9.75 7.64
N ALA A 58 4.47 -9.83 8.05
CA ALA A 58 5.13 -11.12 8.30
C ALA A 58 4.40 -11.93 9.39
N ARG A 59 3.94 -11.26 10.46
CA ARG A 59 3.19 -11.89 11.55
C ARG A 59 1.81 -12.37 11.08
N TRP A 60 1.05 -11.55 10.35
CA TRP A 60 -0.31 -11.87 9.89
C TRP A 60 -0.33 -13.10 8.99
N TYR A 61 0.67 -13.24 8.12
CA TYR A 61 0.79 -14.37 7.19
C TYR A 61 1.66 -15.53 7.72
N GLY A 62 2.06 -15.51 9.00
CA GLY A 62 2.80 -16.61 9.62
C GLY A 62 4.20 -16.86 9.03
N CYS A 63 4.85 -15.82 8.49
CA CYS A 63 6.21 -15.92 7.99
C CYS A 63 7.19 -16.28 9.11
N LYS A 64 8.21 -17.09 8.82
CA LYS A 64 9.28 -17.44 9.79
C LYS A 64 10.07 -16.24 10.29
N GLY A 65 10.01 -15.11 9.59
CA GLY A 65 10.65 -13.86 9.95
C GLY A 65 10.48 -12.81 8.86
N TYR A 66 11.01 -11.62 9.12
CA TYR A 66 11.10 -10.52 8.16
C TYR A 66 12.55 -10.05 8.02
N GLY A 67 12.90 -9.55 6.84
CA GLY A 67 14.17 -8.90 6.55
C GLY A 67 13.97 -7.39 6.51
N GLY A 68 14.96 -6.64 7.01
CA GLY A 68 15.02 -5.19 6.84
C GLY A 68 15.41 -4.78 5.41
N PRO A 69 15.61 -3.47 5.17
CA PRO A 69 16.07 -2.97 3.88
C PRO A 69 17.51 -3.42 3.60
N GLU A 70 17.88 -3.49 2.32
CA GLU A 70 19.28 -3.64 1.92
C GLU A 70 20.07 -2.38 2.33
N LEU A 71 21.22 -2.58 2.98
CA LEU A 71 22.07 -1.52 3.51
C LEU A 71 23.33 -1.32 2.66
N ASP A 72 23.69 -2.31 1.85
CA ASP A 72 24.75 -2.19 0.86
C ASP A 72 24.25 -1.40 -0.35
N GLU A 73 24.64 -0.14 -0.42
CA GLU A 73 24.24 0.80 -1.46
C GLU A 73 24.58 0.30 -2.88
N SER A 74 25.58 -0.56 -3.04
CA SER A 74 25.96 -1.13 -4.35
C SER A 74 24.97 -2.17 -4.89
N LYS A 75 24.10 -2.69 -4.02
CA LYS A 75 23.07 -3.67 -4.38
C LYS A 75 21.71 -3.04 -4.65
N LEU A 76 21.57 -1.73 -4.46
CA LEU A 76 20.33 -1.02 -4.76
C LEU A 76 20.27 -0.65 -6.24
N ASN A 77 19.12 -0.91 -6.84
CA ASN A 77 18.75 -0.35 -8.13
C ASN A 77 18.36 1.11 -7.96
N VAL A 78 18.62 1.93 -8.98
CA VAL A 78 18.27 3.35 -8.99
C VAL A 78 17.53 3.68 -10.27
N ILE A 79 16.32 4.19 -10.14
CA ILE A 79 15.62 4.88 -11.23
C ILE A 79 15.92 6.37 -11.06
N ASP A 80 16.75 6.88 -11.98
CA ASP A 80 17.12 8.29 -12.05
C ASP A 80 16.38 8.93 -13.22
N PRO A 81 15.37 9.78 -12.96
CA PRO A 81 14.66 10.48 -14.03
C PRO A 81 15.52 11.58 -14.69
N GLY A 82 16.73 11.86 -14.17
CA GLY A 82 17.60 12.92 -14.66
C GLY A 82 17.08 14.32 -14.34
N ASP A 83 17.53 15.30 -15.12
CA ASP A 83 17.18 16.72 -14.95
C ASP A 83 15.81 17.06 -15.55
N VAL A 84 14.75 16.44 -15.02
CA VAL A 84 13.37 16.75 -15.38
C VAL A 84 12.79 17.82 -14.43
N PRO A 85 11.92 18.72 -14.92
CA PRO A 85 11.23 19.68 -14.06
C PRO A 85 10.44 18.96 -12.95
N THR A 86 10.71 19.31 -11.70
CA THR A 86 9.93 18.78 -10.58
C THR A 86 8.54 19.40 -10.58
N PRO A 87 7.47 18.66 -10.26
CA PRO A 87 6.13 19.23 -10.13
C PRO A 87 6.03 20.35 -9.08
N LEU A 88 6.96 20.37 -8.12
CA LEU A 88 7.08 21.41 -7.10
C LEU A 88 7.72 22.70 -7.66
N GLY A 89 8.35 22.66 -8.84
CA GLY A 89 9.03 23.80 -9.46
C GLY A 89 10.40 24.13 -8.85
N PHE A 90 10.88 23.34 -7.90
CA PHE A 90 12.20 23.51 -7.28
C PHE A 90 12.77 22.17 -6.79
N GLY A 91 14.08 22.15 -6.52
CA GLY A 91 14.81 20.99 -6.03
C GLY A 91 15.15 19.97 -7.13
N PRO A 92 16.03 19.00 -6.83
CA PRO A 92 16.39 17.95 -7.78
C PRO A 92 15.23 16.97 -7.98
N SER A 93 15.22 16.31 -9.13
CA SER A 93 14.34 15.17 -9.37
C SER A 93 14.61 14.07 -8.34
N ARG A 94 13.55 13.43 -7.85
CA ARG A 94 13.69 12.34 -6.89
C ARG A 94 14.16 11.08 -7.61
N LYS A 95 15.26 10.52 -7.13
CA LYS A 95 15.70 9.17 -7.50
C LYS A 95 14.96 8.15 -6.66
N LEU A 96 14.45 7.10 -7.29
CA LEU A 96 13.80 5.98 -6.62
C LEU A 96 14.81 4.86 -6.45
N ARG A 97 14.89 4.28 -5.26
CA ARG A 97 15.91 3.29 -4.89
C ARG A 97 15.23 2.06 -4.29
N TYR A 98 15.62 0.87 -4.74
CA TYR A 98 15.01 -0.38 -4.28
C TYR A 98 15.97 -1.56 -4.44
N ALA A 99 15.81 -2.58 -3.60
CA ALA A 99 16.59 -3.81 -3.64
C ALA A 99 16.06 -4.80 -4.69
N TRP A 100 14.73 -4.97 -4.75
CA TRP A 100 14.05 -5.88 -5.67
C TRP A 100 12.59 -5.45 -5.86
N THR A 101 11.89 -6.05 -6.82
CA THR A 101 10.49 -5.71 -7.17
C THR A 101 9.54 -6.88 -6.97
N LEU A 102 8.34 -6.61 -6.44
CA LEU A 102 7.22 -7.53 -6.38
C LEU A 102 6.87 -8.07 -7.77
N SER A 103 6.90 -7.21 -8.79
CA SER A 103 6.64 -7.63 -10.17
C SER A 103 7.70 -8.61 -10.67
N GLY A 104 8.98 -8.38 -10.36
CA GLY A 104 10.08 -9.27 -10.71
C GLY A 104 10.05 -10.57 -9.90
N TRP A 105 9.67 -10.50 -8.62
CA TRP A 105 9.36 -11.68 -7.81
C TRP A 105 8.21 -12.50 -8.43
N ALA A 106 7.14 -11.85 -8.89
CA ALA A 106 5.98 -12.51 -9.49
C ALA A 106 6.30 -13.17 -10.85
N GLN A 107 7.32 -12.70 -11.57
CA GLN A 107 7.77 -13.31 -12.82
C GLN A 107 8.47 -14.66 -12.64
N ASP A 108 8.97 -15.00 -11.44
CA ASP A 108 9.54 -16.33 -11.18
C ASP A 108 8.43 -17.40 -11.27
N PRO A 109 8.52 -18.37 -12.20
CA PRO A 109 7.52 -19.42 -12.37
C PRO A 109 7.26 -20.24 -11.09
N THR A 110 8.23 -20.28 -10.18
CA THR A 110 8.10 -20.95 -8.88
C THR A 110 7.00 -20.32 -8.03
N ASN A 111 6.88 -18.99 -8.06
CA ASN A 111 5.86 -18.27 -7.28
C ASN A 111 4.47 -18.45 -7.89
N ALA A 112 4.36 -18.37 -9.21
CA ALA A 112 3.10 -18.64 -9.92
C ALA A 112 2.61 -20.08 -9.68
N LYS A 113 3.53 -21.05 -9.70
CA LYS A 113 3.22 -22.44 -9.38
C LYS A 113 2.74 -22.60 -7.93
N ALA A 114 3.46 -22.02 -6.96
CA ALA A 114 3.08 -22.06 -5.56
C ALA A 114 1.69 -21.44 -5.32
N TRP A 115 1.36 -20.36 -6.02
CA TRP A 115 0.02 -19.76 -5.94
C TRP A 115 -1.07 -20.67 -6.50
N LYS A 116 -0.83 -21.35 -7.63
CA LYS A 116 -1.78 -22.34 -8.17
C LYS A 116 -2.08 -23.45 -7.17
N GLU A 117 -1.06 -23.95 -6.48
CA GLU A 117 -1.24 -24.95 -5.41
C GLU A 117 -2.08 -24.40 -4.24
N ILE A 118 -1.89 -23.13 -3.87
CA ILE A 118 -2.72 -22.44 -2.87
C ILE A 118 -4.17 -22.33 -3.35
N MET A 119 -4.40 -21.92 -4.60
CA MET A 119 -5.73 -21.82 -5.19
C MET A 119 -6.46 -23.15 -5.17
N GLU A 120 -5.82 -24.22 -5.62
CA GLU A 120 -6.39 -25.57 -5.62
C GLU A 120 -6.75 -26.05 -4.20
N LYS A 121 -5.84 -25.84 -3.25
CA LYS A 121 -6.01 -26.29 -1.86
C LYS A 121 -7.06 -25.49 -1.09
N HIS A 122 -7.12 -24.19 -1.29
CA HIS A 122 -7.93 -23.26 -0.51
C HIS A 122 -9.13 -22.69 -1.28
N LYS A 123 -9.38 -23.19 -2.50
CA LYS A 123 -10.50 -22.77 -3.36
C LYS A 123 -10.49 -21.27 -3.68
N VAL A 124 -9.30 -20.67 -3.73
CA VAL A 124 -9.15 -19.25 -4.08
C VAL A 124 -9.45 -19.08 -5.58
N THR A 125 -10.32 -18.14 -5.92
CA THR A 125 -10.81 -17.97 -7.30
C THR A 125 -9.99 -16.98 -8.13
N HIS A 126 -9.30 -16.04 -7.49
CA HIS A 126 -8.50 -15.02 -8.17
C HIS A 126 -7.03 -15.44 -8.33
N ASN A 127 -6.48 -15.26 -9.54
CA ASN A 127 -5.07 -15.50 -9.84
C ASN A 127 -4.35 -14.17 -10.19
N PRO A 128 -3.53 -13.60 -9.30
CA PRO A 128 -2.82 -12.36 -9.58
C PRO A 128 -1.67 -12.54 -10.59
N PHE A 129 -1.31 -13.78 -10.95
CA PHE A 129 -0.26 -14.05 -11.93
C PHE A 129 -0.75 -14.03 -13.38
N ASP A 130 -2.05 -13.94 -13.63
CA ASP A 130 -2.61 -13.82 -14.99
C ASP A 130 -2.29 -12.46 -15.63
N ASP A 131 -2.12 -11.42 -14.81
CA ASP A 131 -1.66 -10.09 -15.20
C ASP A 131 -0.72 -9.51 -14.14
N ILE A 132 0.57 -9.85 -14.25
CA ILE A 132 1.57 -9.41 -13.28
C ILE A 132 1.67 -7.88 -13.23
N GLU A 133 1.57 -7.22 -14.38
CA GLU A 133 1.72 -5.76 -14.45
C GLU A 133 0.59 -5.07 -13.69
N ALA A 134 -0.66 -5.49 -13.93
CA ALA A 134 -1.82 -4.91 -13.27
C ALA A 134 -1.85 -5.17 -11.75
N HIS A 135 -1.31 -6.31 -11.30
CA HIS A 135 -1.48 -6.75 -9.91
C HIS A 135 -0.28 -6.44 -8.98
N PHE A 136 0.94 -6.32 -9.50
CA PHE A 136 2.14 -6.13 -8.67
C PHE A 136 2.82 -4.76 -8.82
N THR A 137 2.71 -4.11 -9.98
CA THR A 137 3.44 -2.85 -10.25
C THR A 137 3.04 -1.73 -9.30
N PHE A 138 1.77 -1.64 -8.89
CA PHE A 138 1.37 -0.65 -7.91
C PHE A 138 1.97 -0.92 -6.52
N GLY A 139 2.08 -2.20 -6.14
CA GLY A 139 2.70 -2.62 -4.88
C GLY A 139 4.17 -2.25 -4.80
N ASP A 140 4.87 -2.29 -5.93
CA ASP A 140 6.26 -1.81 -6.04
C ASP A 140 6.37 -0.35 -5.59
N PHE A 141 5.58 0.54 -6.18
CA PHE A 141 5.59 1.96 -5.81
C PHE A 141 5.10 2.20 -4.39
N ALA A 142 4.12 1.43 -3.90
CA ALA A 142 3.64 1.53 -2.54
C ALA A 142 4.73 1.16 -1.52
N ALA A 143 5.52 0.13 -1.80
CA ALA A 143 6.57 -0.34 -0.89
C ALA A 143 7.86 0.48 -0.96
N TRP A 144 8.17 1.13 -2.09
CA TRP A 144 9.35 2.00 -2.24
C TRP A 144 9.05 3.48 -2.02
N GLY A 145 7.77 3.80 -1.82
CA GLY A 145 7.25 5.16 -1.90
C GLY A 145 7.98 6.13 -0.96
N PRO A 146 8.10 7.40 -1.37
CA PRO A 146 8.61 8.43 -0.47
C PRO A 146 7.69 8.62 0.73
N ALA A 147 8.22 9.28 1.77
CA ALA A 147 7.37 9.86 2.79
C ALA A 147 6.33 10.79 2.15
N PHE A 148 5.07 10.59 2.50
CA PHE A 148 3.95 11.38 2.00
C PHE A 148 2.96 11.57 3.15
N ALA A 149 2.35 12.75 3.21
CA ALA A 149 1.38 13.10 4.23
C ALA A 149 0.33 14.03 3.65
N LEU A 150 -0.93 13.81 4.02
CA LEU A 150 -2.05 14.66 3.67
C LEU A 150 -2.49 15.50 4.87
N SER A 151 -2.82 16.76 4.63
CA SER A 151 -3.45 17.59 5.67
C SER A 151 -4.95 17.37 5.69
N MET A 152 -5.48 16.91 6.82
CA MET A 152 -6.92 16.82 7.08
C MET A 152 -7.51 18.09 7.70
N ASN A 153 -6.72 19.16 7.87
CA ASN A 153 -7.16 20.37 8.56
C ASN A 153 -8.40 20.99 7.93
N LYS A 154 -8.50 21.01 6.59
CA LYS A 154 -9.69 21.56 5.93
C LYS A 154 -10.97 20.80 6.33
N ALA A 155 -10.94 19.47 6.30
CA ALA A 155 -12.08 18.65 6.71
C ALA A 155 -12.41 18.88 8.19
N ARG A 156 -11.38 18.95 9.05
CA ARG A 156 -11.55 19.20 10.50
C ARG A 156 -12.17 20.57 10.80
N CYS A 157 -11.74 21.62 10.09
CA CYS A 157 -12.35 22.95 10.20
C CYS A 157 -13.83 22.98 9.79
N PHE A 158 -14.27 22.00 8.98
CA PHE A 158 -15.65 21.83 8.57
C PHE A 158 -16.45 20.88 9.49
N GLY A 159 -15.78 20.30 10.50
CA GLY A 159 -16.39 19.45 11.52
C GLY A 159 -16.10 17.95 11.39
N TRP A 160 -15.23 17.53 10.46
CA TRP A 160 -14.83 16.12 10.36
C TRP A 160 -13.92 15.71 11.52
N THR A 161 -14.29 14.62 12.20
CA THR A 161 -13.51 14.05 13.32
C THR A 161 -13.14 12.58 13.13
N GLY A 162 -13.49 12.00 11.97
CA GLY A 162 -13.19 10.59 11.69
C GLY A 162 -11.70 10.32 11.55
N HIS A 163 -11.27 9.21 12.12
CA HIS A 163 -9.91 8.68 12.11
C HIS A 163 -9.99 7.16 12.31
N VAL A 164 -8.92 6.44 11.95
CA VAL A 164 -8.77 5.01 12.23
C VAL A 164 -7.34 4.72 12.67
N ASP A 165 -7.14 3.61 13.39
CA ASP A 165 -5.82 2.98 13.46
C ASP A 165 -5.55 2.31 12.11
N THR A 166 -4.58 2.83 11.37
CA THR A 166 -4.25 2.33 10.02
C THR A 166 -3.81 0.87 10.05
N LEU A 167 -3.08 0.44 11.09
CA LEU A 167 -2.57 -0.92 11.17
C LEU A 167 -3.71 -1.92 11.42
N GLU A 168 -4.64 -1.57 12.32
CA GLU A 168 -5.85 -2.37 12.55
C GLU A 168 -6.74 -2.39 11.29
N SER A 169 -6.92 -1.25 10.64
CA SER A 169 -7.71 -1.15 9.41
C SER A 169 -7.15 -2.00 8.27
N LEU A 170 -5.83 -2.00 8.07
CA LEU A 170 -5.16 -2.88 7.10
C LEU A 170 -5.34 -4.35 7.45
N TYR A 171 -5.20 -4.72 8.74
CA TYR A 171 -5.44 -6.08 9.18
C TYR A 171 -6.87 -6.54 8.89
N LEU A 172 -7.86 -5.69 9.18
CA LEU A 172 -9.26 -5.96 8.86
C LEU A 172 -9.47 -6.11 7.36
N ALA A 173 -8.93 -5.20 6.54
CA ALA A 173 -9.05 -5.27 5.08
C ALA A 173 -8.50 -6.58 4.50
N TYR A 174 -7.31 -7.01 4.92
CA TYR A 174 -6.75 -8.30 4.50
C TYR A 174 -7.55 -9.50 5.03
N SER A 175 -8.06 -9.40 6.26
CA SER A 175 -8.88 -10.46 6.86
C SER A 175 -10.21 -10.62 6.12
N GLU A 176 -10.87 -9.54 5.72
CA GLU A 176 -12.10 -9.60 4.93
C GLU A 176 -11.84 -10.10 3.50
N LEU A 177 -10.75 -9.67 2.86
CA LEU A 177 -10.37 -10.17 1.54
C LEU A 177 -10.19 -11.69 1.53
N SER A 178 -9.64 -12.26 2.61
CA SER A 178 -9.47 -13.72 2.72
C SER A 178 -10.79 -14.50 2.81
N LYS A 179 -11.90 -13.85 3.19
CA LYS A 179 -13.24 -14.46 3.19
C LYS A 179 -13.87 -14.37 1.80
N VAL A 180 -13.85 -13.19 1.20
CA VAL A 180 -14.46 -12.95 -0.12
C VAL A 180 -13.79 -13.78 -1.21
N SER A 181 -12.48 -13.97 -1.15
CA SER A 181 -11.72 -14.74 -2.15
C SER A 181 -12.00 -16.25 -2.15
N VAL A 182 -12.69 -16.76 -1.13
CA VAL A 182 -13.10 -18.18 -0.98
C VAL A 182 -14.62 -18.35 -1.20
N GLU A 183 -15.41 -17.30 -0.97
CA GLU A 183 -16.88 -17.35 -0.97
C GLU A 183 -17.54 -17.15 -2.35
N ASP A 184 -16.79 -17.01 -3.45
CA ASP A 184 -17.33 -16.82 -4.81
C ASP A 184 -17.87 -18.13 -5.44
N GLU A 185 -18.33 -19.09 -4.62
CA GLU A 185 -19.19 -20.21 -5.03
C GLU A 185 -20.68 -19.83 -4.82
N GLY A 186 -21.20 -18.98 -5.70
CA GLY A 186 -22.64 -18.94 -6.02
C GLY A 186 -23.51 -18.00 -5.19
N VAL A 187 -23.59 -16.74 -5.64
CA VAL A 187 -24.87 -16.02 -5.62
C VAL A 187 -25.53 -16.26 -6.98
N VAL A 188 -26.41 -17.27 -7.02
CA VAL A 188 -27.41 -17.46 -8.09
C VAL A 188 -28.68 -16.72 -7.70
#